data_AF-A0A7C1JQU0-F1
#
_entry.id   AF-A0A7C1JQU0-F1
#
_cell.length_a   1.000
_cell.length_b   1.000
_cell.length_c   1.000
_cell.angle_alpha   90.00
_cell.angle_beta   90.00
_cell.angle_gamma   90.00
#
_symmetry.space_group_name_H-M   'P 1'
#
loop_
_entity.id
_entity.type
_entity.pdbx_description
1 polymer ?
#
loop_
_entity_poly.entity_id
_entity_poly.type
_entity_poly.pdbx_seq_one_letter_code
_entity_poly.pdbx_strand_id
1 'polypeptide(L)'
;MDAGPSALTFAVLMGLQTLGPTANAATYIGLSAWALLGARQSIQAFTGCWLLLFLNPEIFPPSPVALLLRWLVVGASGVSVVGWTLARRDLKVPREVLSLLVFCTVSAIAAGIQLRDPSVSVAKAIVLLASVFTILQGFRAGDADASRWRGWFEGLWMALVLGSLPLFWSELGYVTNQRSFQGLLNHPQAFGIVSATALAWYCGRLLEQLDERRWRRRALLDIVMIAASAALLIKSESRTAVAAVVLGGLLALIVRVGSLSKRSVLVALVIGGVFAAGVATSPSLKAWTINFLRKWDTEASLTRATVITRE
;
A
#
# COMPACT_ATOMS: atom_id res chain seq x y z
N MET A 1 21.14 -3.31 9.01
CA MET A 1 20.70 -3.45 7.61
C MET A 1 19.46 -4.34 7.68
N ASP A 2 18.37 -3.79 8.21
CA ASP A 2 17.37 -4.64 8.89
C ASP A 2 16.22 -5.04 7.96
N ALA A 3 16.25 -4.53 6.71
CA ALA A 3 15.31 -4.91 5.67
C ALA A 3 15.57 -6.30 5.08
N GLY A 4 16.82 -6.81 5.13
CA GLY A 4 17.18 -8.11 4.54
C GLY A 4 16.38 -9.29 5.09
N PRO A 5 16.30 -9.45 6.44
CA PRO A 5 15.49 -10.50 7.05
C PRO A 5 13.99 -10.36 6.74
N SER A 6 13.49 -9.12 6.68
CA SER A 6 12.08 -8.83 6.42
C SER A 6 11.69 -9.12 4.97
N ALA A 7 12.52 -8.71 4.00
CA ALA A 7 12.31 -9.00 2.58
C ALA A 7 12.29 -10.51 2.33
N LEU A 8 13.22 -11.24 2.94
CA LEU A 8 13.25 -12.71 2.88
C LEU A 8 11.97 -13.32 3.48
N THR A 9 11.48 -12.79 4.61
CA THR A 9 10.23 -13.25 5.23
C THR A 9 9.05 -13.12 4.27
N PHE A 10 8.90 -11.97 3.60
CA PHE A 10 7.83 -11.78 2.61
C PHE A 10 8.02 -12.64 1.36
N ALA A 11 9.27 -12.81 0.89
CA ALA A 11 9.57 -13.69 -0.23
C ALA A 11 9.21 -15.15 0.08
N VAL A 12 9.56 -15.64 1.28
CA VAL A 12 9.17 -16.98 1.76
C VAL A 12 7.66 -17.09 1.90
N LEU A 13 7.00 -16.07 2.47
CA LEU A 13 5.55 -16.05 2.60
C LEU A 13 4.84 -16.17 1.25
N MET A 14 5.30 -15.42 0.24
CA MET A 14 4.79 -15.51 -1.15
C MET A 14 5.14 -16.85 -1.80
N GLY A 15 6.36 -17.35 -1.60
CA GLY A 15 6.79 -18.67 -2.07
C GLY A 15 5.94 -19.81 -1.51
N LEU A 16 5.53 -19.73 -0.24
CA LEU A 16 4.60 -20.71 0.35
C LEU A 16 3.23 -20.69 -0.32
N GLN A 17 2.79 -19.55 -0.87
CA GLN A 17 1.48 -19.47 -1.52
C GLN A 17 1.45 -20.19 -2.88
N THR A 18 2.61 -20.46 -3.49
CA THR A 18 2.67 -21.21 -4.76
C THR A 18 2.40 -22.71 -4.55
N LEU A 19 2.43 -23.20 -3.31
CA LEU A 19 2.06 -24.57 -2.95
C LEU A 19 0.55 -24.84 -3.02
N GLY A 20 -0.27 -23.81 -3.27
CA GLY A 20 -1.69 -23.92 -3.56
C GLY A 20 -2.63 -23.60 -2.39
N PRO A 21 -3.94 -23.87 -2.57
CA PRO A 21 -5.02 -23.43 -1.66
C PRO A 21 -4.86 -23.88 -0.20
N THR A 22 -4.30 -25.08 0.03
CA THR A 22 -4.08 -25.62 1.38
C THR A 22 -3.02 -24.83 2.13
N ALA A 23 -1.91 -24.48 1.47
CA ALA A 23 -0.86 -23.66 2.06
C ALA A 23 -1.37 -22.25 2.37
N ASN A 24 -2.23 -21.70 1.51
CA ASN A 24 -2.87 -20.42 1.76
C ASN A 24 -3.76 -20.43 3.02
N ALA A 25 -4.62 -21.44 3.17
CA ALA A 25 -5.44 -21.60 4.37
C ALA A 25 -4.58 -21.77 5.64
N ALA A 26 -3.56 -22.63 5.59
CA ALA A 26 -2.64 -22.84 6.69
C ALA A 26 -1.89 -21.55 7.07
N THR A 27 -1.51 -20.74 6.08
CA THR A 27 -0.87 -19.45 6.30
C THR A 27 -1.79 -18.50 7.07
N TYR A 28 -3.06 -18.37 6.68
CA TYR A 28 -4.01 -17.54 7.44
C TYR A 28 -4.18 -18.02 8.89
N ILE A 29 -4.30 -19.33 9.11
CA ILE A 29 -4.39 -19.91 10.47
C ILE A 29 -3.12 -19.57 11.28
N GLY A 30 -1.95 -19.74 10.67
CA GLY A 30 -0.67 -19.36 11.26
C GLY A 30 -0.59 -17.88 11.61
N LEU A 31 -1.06 -16.99 10.73
CA LEU A 31 -1.12 -15.55 10.99
C LEU A 31 -2.10 -15.21 12.12
N SER A 32 -3.24 -15.91 12.22
CA SER A 32 -4.18 -15.74 13.33
C SER A 32 -3.56 -16.14 14.66
N ALA A 33 -2.89 -17.29 14.72
CA ALA A 33 -2.18 -17.75 15.91
C ALA A 33 -1.03 -16.79 16.28
N TRP A 34 -0.26 -16.35 15.28
CA TRP A 34 0.81 -15.37 15.44
C TRP A 34 0.28 -14.06 16.02
N ALA A 35 -0.84 -13.55 15.50
CA ALA A 35 -1.45 -12.31 15.94
C ALA A 35 -1.74 -12.27 17.45
N LEU A 36 -2.08 -13.42 18.04
CA LEU A 36 -2.42 -13.55 19.47
C LEU A 36 -1.21 -13.47 20.42
N LEU A 37 0.02 -13.59 19.90
CA LEU A 37 1.23 -13.56 20.73
C LEU A 37 1.61 -12.16 21.22
N GLY A 38 1.07 -11.11 20.61
CA GLY A 38 1.23 -9.75 21.10
C GLY A 38 0.96 -8.67 20.06
N ALA A 39 0.98 -7.42 20.53
CA ALA A 39 0.65 -6.25 19.70
C ALA A 39 1.53 -6.09 18.45
N ARG A 40 2.82 -6.45 18.55
CA ARG A 40 3.73 -6.42 17.38
C ARG A 40 3.36 -7.49 16.37
N GLN A 41 3.13 -8.71 16.86
CA GLN A 41 2.75 -9.83 16.03
C GLN A 41 1.40 -9.60 15.34
N SER A 42 0.48 -8.88 15.99
CA SER A 42 -0.77 -8.43 15.36
C SER A 42 -0.53 -7.52 14.15
N ILE A 43 0.37 -6.54 14.23
CA ILE A 43 0.68 -5.67 13.06
C ILE A 43 1.33 -6.49 11.93
N GLN A 44 2.26 -7.39 12.27
CA GLN A 44 2.87 -8.27 11.29
C GLN A 44 1.83 -9.17 10.62
N ALA A 45 0.92 -9.76 11.41
CA ALA A 45 -0.17 -10.59 10.93
C ALA A 45 -1.15 -9.80 10.05
N PHE A 46 -1.48 -8.56 10.41
CA PHE A 46 -2.27 -7.66 9.57
C PHE A 46 -1.58 -7.38 8.24
N THR A 47 -0.27 -7.11 8.26
CA THR A 47 0.51 -6.85 7.05
C THR A 47 0.53 -8.10 6.14
N GLY A 48 0.74 -9.28 6.72
CA GLY A 48 0.67 -10.56 6.01
C GLY A 48 -0.72 -10.85 5.46
N CYS A 49 -1.78 -10.63 6.24
CA CYS A 49 -3.17 -10.80 5.83
C CYS A 49 -3.53 -9.87 4.67
N TRP A 50 -3.09 -8.61 4.74
CA TRP A 50 -3.23 -7.65 3.64
C TRP A 50 -2.50 -8.15 2.39
N LEU A 51 -1.26 -8.60 2.51
CA LEU A 51 -0.50 -9.14 1.39
C LEU A 51 -1.27 -10.30 0.72
N LEU A 52 -1.65 -11.33 1.49
CA LEU A 52 -2.37 -12.49 0.97
C LEU A 52 -3.69 -12.12 0.28
N LEU A 53 -4.42 -11.12 0.82
CA LEU A 53 -5.68 -10.67 0.23
C LEU A 53 -5.48 -10.01 -1.14
N PHE A 54 -4.35 -9.34 -1.33
CA PHE A 54 -4.04 -8.60 -2.55
C PHE A 54 -3.14 -9.36 -3.51
N LEU A 55 -2.69 -10.59 -3.22
CA LEU A 55 -1.90 -11.39 -4.16
C LEU A 55 -2.70 -11.76 -5.41
N ASN A 56 -2.02 -11.81 -6.55
CA ASN A 56 -2.60 -12.17 -7.84
C ASN A 56 -3.12 -13.63 -7.83
N PRO A 57 -4.43 -13.88 -7.98
CA PRO A 57 -5.00 -15.21 -7.85
C PRO A 57 -4.56 -16.20 -8.94
N GLU A 58 -4.11 -15.73 -10.10
CA GLU A 58 -3.57 -16.59 -11.16
C GLU A 58 -2.19 -17.14 -10.81
N ILE A 59 -1.40 -16.39 -10.04
CA ILE A 59 -0.07 -16.80 -9.57
C ILE A 59 -0.19 -17.56 -8.24
N PHE A 60 -1.13 -17.12 -7.39
CA PHE A 60 -1.31 -17.58 -6.02
C PHE A 60 -2.76 -18.01 -5.80
N PRO A 61 -3.12 -19.27 -6.12
CA PRO A 61 -4.50 -19.75 -6.02
C PRO A 61 -5.04 -19.59 -4.59
N PRO A 62 -6.07 -18.75 -4.35
CA PRO A 62 -6.59 -18.52 -3.02
C PRO A 62 -7.37 -19.73 -2.51
N SER A 63 -7.38 -19.92 -1.19
CA SER A 63 -8.25 -20.93 -0.59
C SER A 63 -9.73 -20.56 -0.72
N PRO A 64 -10.65 -21.50 -0.97
CA PRO A 64 -12.10 -21.24 -0.92
C PRO A 64 -12.55 -20.64 0.42
N VAL A 65 -11.85 -20.97 1.50
CA VAL A 65 -12.14 -20.46 2.86
C VAL A 65 -11.32 -19.20 3.24
N ALA A 66 -10.50 -18.66 2.33
CA ALA A 66 -9.67 -17.48 2.60
C ALA A 66 -10.49 -16.26 3.06
N LEU A 67 -11.71 -16.10 2.51
CA LEU A 67 -12.63 -15.04 2.89
C LEU A 67 -13.05 -15.11 4.36
N LEU A 68 -13.21 -16.31 4.91
CA LEU A 68 -13.54 -16.52 6.32
C LEU A 68 -12.29 -16.36 7.18
N LEU A 69 -11.17 -16.97 6.77
CA LEU A 69 -9.92 -16.97 7.53
C LEU A 69 -9.30 -15.58 7.66
N ARG A 70 -9.48 -14.67 6.70
CA ARG A 70 -9.04 -13.28 6.85
C ARG A 70 -9.69 -12.60 8.05
N TRP A 71 -10.98 -12.88 8.31
CA TRP A 71 -11.70 -12.31 9.45
C TRP A 71 -11.18 -12.86 10.77
N LEU A 72 -10.73 -14.12 10.78
CA LEU A 72 -10.05 -14.70 11.92
C LEU A 72 -8.75 -13.97 12.23
N VAL A 73 -7.94 -13.59 11.24
CA VAL A 73 -6.72 -12.78 11.46
C VAL A 73 -7.04 -11.40 12.01
N VAL A 74 -8.03 -10.71 11.41
CA VAL A 74 -8.47 -9.38 11.86
C VAL A 74 -8.98 -9.43 13.31
N GLY A 75 -9.84 -10.40 13.62
CA GLY A 75 -10.39 -10.61 14.96
C GLY A 75 -9.30 -10.96 15.98
N ALA A 76 -8.41 -11.92 15.65
CA ALA A 76 -7.30 -12.31 16.52
C ALA A 76 -6.37 -11.13 16.82
N SER A 77 -6.07 -10.30 15.81
CA SER A 77 -5.25 -9.10 15.97
C SER A 77 -5.93 -8.08 16.90
N GLY A 78 -7.23 -7.85 16.73
CA GLY A 78 -8.00 -6.94 17.58
C GLY A 78 -8.05 -7.42 19.03
N VAL A 79 -8.35 -8.70 19.26
CA VAL A 79 -8.39 -9.31 20.60
C VAL A 79 -7.03 -9.23 21.27
N SER A 80 -5.95 -9.54 20.54
CA SER A 80 -4.58 -9.48 21.04
C SER A 80 -4.19 -8.08 21.51
N VAL A 81 -4.41 -7.06 20.66
CA VAL A 81 -4.07 -5.67 21.00
C VAL A 81 -4.91 -5.17 22.17
N VAL A 82 -6.23 -5.39 22.16
CA VAL A 82 -7.11 -4.99 23.27
C VAL A 82 -6.70 -5.68 24.57
N GLY A 83 -6.44 -6.98 24.53
CA GLY A 83 -5.99 -7.75 25.70
C GLY A 83 -4.67 -7.23 26.26
N TRP A 84 -3.70 -6.92 25.40
CA TRP A 84 -2.43 -6.32 25.80
C TRP A 84 -2.60 -4.93 26.41
N THR A 85 -3.43 -4.08 25.80
CA THR A 85 -3.70 -2.72 26.30
C THR A 85 -4.40 -2.76 27.65
N LEU A 86 -5.38 -3.65 27.83
CA LEU A 86 -6.07 -3.87 29.10
C LEU A 86 -5.11 -4.38 30.18
N ALA A 87 -4.26 -5.35 29.86
CA ALA A 87 -3.27 -5.91 30.79
C ALA A 87 -2.28 -4.84 31.29
N ARG A 88 -1.91 -3.87 30.45
CA ARG A 88 -1.05 -2.74 30.82
C ARG A 88 -1.79 -1.57 31.47
N ARG A 89 -3.13 -1.61 31.56
CA ARG A 89 -3.99 -0.50 32.02
C ARG A 89 -3.76 0.82 31.26
N ASP A 90 -3.29 0.76 30.01
CA ASP A 90 -3.02 1.94 29.17
C ASP A 90 -4.14 2.20 28.17
N LEU A 91 -5.38 2.35 28.66
CA LEU A 91 -6.58 2.51 27.82
C LEU A 91 -6.73 3.89 27.18
N LYS A 92 -5.63 4.59 26.93
CA LYS A 92 -5.68 5.91 26.28
C LYS A 92 -6.06 5.73 24.82
N VAL A 93 -7.28 6.11 24.47
CA VAL A 93 -7.75 6.16 23.09
C VAL A 93 -6.96 7.24 22.34
N PRO A 94 -6.32 6.92 21.19
CA PRO A 94 -5.65 7.92 20.36
C PRO A 94 -6.66 8.96 19.88
N ARG A 95 -6.27 10.22 19.83
CA ARG A 95 -7.14 11.29 19.31
C ARG A 95 -7.59 11.01 17.88
N GLU A 96 -6.73 10.34 17.11
CA GLU A 96 -6.95 9.90 15.74
C GLU A 96 -8.11 8.90 15.65
N VAL A 97 -8.25 8.01 16.64
CA VAL A 97 -9.38 7.07 16.72
C VAL A 97 -10.68 7.81 16.96
N LEU A 98 -10.68 8.88 17.77
CA LEU A 98 -11.88 9.69 17.98
C LEU A 98 -12.32 10.38 16.70
N SER A 99 -11.39 10.98 15.95
CA SER A 99 -11.68 11.57 14.64
C SER A 99 -12.23 10.53 13.67
N LEU A 100 -11.66 9.31 13.67
CA LEU A 100 -12.15 8.21 12.84
C LEU A 100 -13.54 7.73 13.28
N LEU A 101 -13.82 7.67 14.59
CA LEU A 101 -15.12 7.31 15.12
C LEU A 101 -16.20 8.28 14.64
N VAL A 102 -15.92 9.59 14.68
CA VAL A 102 -16.80 10.62 14.14
C VAL A 102 -17.03 10.38 12.65
N PHE A 103 -15.96 10.18 11.87
CA PHE A 103 -16.06 9.87 10.44
C PHE A 103 -16.91 8.63 10.15
N CYS A 104 -16.67 7.52 10.87
CA CYS A 104 -17.43 6.29 10.72
C CYS A 104 -18.90 6.47 11.11
N THR A 105 -19.19 7.24 12.15
CA THR A 105 -20.54 7.55 12.59
C THR A 105 -21.30 8.35 11.53
N VAL A 106 -20.70 9.44 11.03
CA VAL A 106 -21.29 10.24 9.95
C VAL A 106 -21.51 9.41 8.69
N SER A 107 -20.52 8.58 8.31
CA SER A 107 -20.62 7.69 7.15
C SER A 107 -21.72 6.64 7.31
N ALA A 108 -21.89 6.09 8.51
CA ALA A 108 -22.95 5.13 8.81
C ALA A 108 -24.36 5.77 8.76
N ILE A 109 -24.51 6.99 9.28
CA ILE A 109 -25.76 7.76 9.19
C ILE A 109 -26.10 8.05 7.73
N ALA A 110 -25.13 8.57 6.96
CA ALA A 110 -25.32 8.84 5.53
C ALA A 110 -25.69 7.57 4.76
N ALA A 111 -25.05 6.45 5.06
CA ALA A 111 -25.37 5.15 4.49
C ALA A 111 -26.80 4.69 4.82
N GLY A 112 -27.25 4.88 6.06
CA GLY A 112 -28.61 4.55 6.49
C GLY A 112 -29.70 5.33 5.75
N ILE A 113 -29.39 6.56 5.33
CA ILE A 113 -30.33 7.45 4.65
C ILE A 113 -30.36 7.18 3.13
N GLN A 114 -29.21 6.90 2.51
CA GLN A 114 -29.07 6.93 1.05
C GLN A 114 -28.93 5.57 0.38
N LEU A 115 -28.55 4.51 1.10
CA LEU A 115 -28.16 3.24 0.48
C LEU A 115 -29.22 2.15 0.63
N ARG A 116 -29.35 1.36 -0.43
CA ARG A 116 -30.23 0.18 -0.51
C ARG A 116 -29.84 -0.91 0.50
N ASP A 117 -28.55 -1.02 0.83
CA ASP A 117 -27.98 -2.04 1.72
C ASP A 117 -27.14 -1.40 2.86
N PRO A 118 -27.78 -0.78 3.86
CA PRO A 118 -27.09 -0.06 4.92
C PRO A 118 -26.21 -0.98 5.80
N SER A 119 -26.59 -2.26 5.94
CA SER A 119 -25.85 -3.25 6.73
C SER A 119 -24.42 -3.46 6.23
N VAL A 120 -24.21 -3.49 4.91
CA VAL A 120 -22.88 -3.67 4.31
C VAL A 120 -21.99 -2.45 4.57
N SER A 121 -22.55 -1.26 4.49
CA SER A 121 -21.81 -0.01 4.77
C SER A 121 -21.45 0.11 6.25
N VAL A 122 -22.36 -0.24 7.15
CA VAL A 122 -22.09 -0.29 8.60
C VAL A 122 -21.00 -1.32 8.90
N ALA A 123 -21.07 -2.52 8.32
CA ALA A 123 -20.04 -3.53 8.49
C ALA A 123 -18.66 -3.04 8.02
N LYS A 124 -18.58 -2.37 6.87
CA LYS A 124 -17.35 -1.74 6.38
C LYS A 124 -16.81 -0.68 7.34
N ALA A 125 -17.68 0.15 7.90
CA ALA A 125 -17.28 1.18 8.87
C ALA A 125 -16.74 0.56 10.17
N ILE A 126 -17.39 -0.48 10.70
CA ILE A 126 -16.93 -1.21 11.89
C ILE A 126 -15.57 -1.85 11.63
N VAL A 127 -15.40 -2.53 10.49
CA VAL A 127 -14.13 -3.18 10.13
C VAL A 127 -13.02 -2.15 9.97
N LEU A 128 -13.30 -1.00 9.35
CA LEU A 128 -12.35 0.10 9.23
C LEU A 128 -11.94 0.62 10.62
N LEU A 129 -12.90 0.91 11.48
CA LEU A 129 -12.65 1.41 12.83
C LEU A 129 -11.82 0.40 13.64
N ALA A 130 -12.21 -0.87 13.64
CA ALA A 130 -11.50 -1.93 14.35
C ALA A 130 -10.07 -2.11 13.83
N SER A 131 -9.88 -2.09 12.51
CA SER A 131 -8.56 -2.26 11.89
C SER A 131 -7.64 -1.09 12.23
N VAL A 132 -8.11 0.15 12.07
CA VAL A 132 -7.30 1.35 12.37
C VAL A 132 -7.02 1.45 13.87
N PHE A 133 -8.00 1.17 14.72
CA PHE A 133 -7.77 1.11 16.17
C PHE A 133 -6.68 0.09 16.51
N THR A 134 -6.76 -1.12 15.94
CA THR A 134 -5.79 -2.18 16.19
C THR A 134 -4.39 -1.80 15.70
N ILE A 135 -4.27 -1.14 14.55
CA ILE A 135 -2.99 -0.66 14.03
C ILE A 135 -2.41 0.42 14.95
N LEU A 136 -3.17 1.46 15.27
CA LEU A 136 -2.70 2.58 16.08
C LEU A 136 -2.32 2.14 17.49
N GLN A 137 -3.16 1.32 18.14
CA GLN A 137 -2.86 0.79 19.46
C GLN A 137 -1.76 -0.27 19.41
N GLY A 138 -1.68 -1.05 18.35
CA GLY A 138 -0.58 -1.99 18.14
C GLY A 138 0.79 -1.29 18.16
N PHE A 139 0.90 -0.14 17.48
CA PHE A 139 2.14 0.63 17.43
C PHE A 139 2.45 1.34 18.75
N ARG A 140 1.41 1.77 19.50
CA ARG A 140 1.59 2.38 20.83
C ARG A 140 1.96 1.35 21.90
N ALA A 141 1.36 0.17 21.86
CA ALA A 141 1.59 -0.90 22.83
C ALA A 141 2.85 -1.72 22.53
N GLY A 142 3.23 -1.85 21.25
CA GLY A 142 4.49 -2.47 20.86
C GLY A 142 5.70 -1.60 21.23
N ASP A 143 6.89 -2.21 21.35
CA ASP A 143 8.14 -1.42 21.43
C ASP A 143 8.18 -0.45 20.24
N ALA A 144 8.43 0.81 20.57
CA ALA A 144 8.56 1.93 19.65
C ALA A 144 9.86 1.88 18.83
N ASP A 145 10.36 0.68 18.51
CA ASP A 145 11.55 0.50 17.70
C ASP A 145 11.23 0.82 16.23
N ALA A 146 11.31 2.10 15.90
CA ALA A 146 11.07 2.63 14.57
C ALA A 146 12.02 2.00 13.53
N SER A 147 13.22 1.57 13.93
CA SER A 147 14.20 0.95 13.03
C SER A 147 13.70 -0.40 12.52
N ARG A 148 13.08 -1.18 13.40
CA ARG A 148 12.47 -2.48 13.07
C ARG A 148 11.31 -2.33 12.11
N TRP A 149 10.38 -1.41 12.38
CA TRP A 149 9.22 -1.19 11.51
C TRP A 149 9.61 -0.62 10.15
N ARG A 150 10.62 0.26 10.13
CA ARG A 150 11.27 0.70 8.90
C ARG A 150 11.79 -0.50 8.10
N GLY A 151 12.56 -1.40 8.71
CA GLY A 151 13.04 -2.63 8.07
C GLY A 151 11.90 -3.54 7.59
N TRP A 152 10.83 -3.67 8.36
CA TRP A 152 9.66 -4.48 8.03
C TRP A 152 8.96 -3.99 6.75
N PHE A 153 8.56 -2.72 6.70
CA PHE A 153 7.87 -2.17 5.52
C PHE A 153 8.79 -2.01 4.31
N GLU A 154 10.06 -1.69 4.51
CA GLU A 154 11.05 -1.74 3.43
C GLU A 154 11.18 -3.15 2.86
N GLY A 155 11.19 -4.17 3.72
CA GLY A 155 11.18 -5.56 3.29
C GLY A 155 9.95 -5.91 2.44
N LEU A 156 8.77 -5.45 2.86
CA LEU A 156 7.53 -5.62 2.10
C LEU A 156 7.61 -4.95 0.72
N TRP A 157 8.00 -3.67 0.67
CA TRP A 157 8.09 -2.94 -0.60
C TRP A 157 9.16 -3.52 -1.50
N MET A 158 10.33 -3.90 -0.98
CA MET A 158 11.36 -4.58 -1.76
C MET A 158 10.85 -5.89 -2.34
N ALA A 159 10.19 -6.73 -1.53
CA ALA A 159 9.65 -7.99 -1.99
C ALA A 159 8.61 -7.79 -3.11
N LEU A 160 7.70 -6.83 -2.95
CA LEU A 160 6.66 -6.53 -3.95
C LEU A 160 7.21 -5.90 -5.22
N VAL A 161 8.06 -4.87 -5.10
CA VAL A 161 8.64 -4.16 -6.24
C VAL A 161 9.57 -5.08 -7.02
N LEU A 162 10.55 -5.69 -6.36
CA LEU A 162 11.53 -6.54 -7.03
C LEU A 162 10.91 -7.84 -7.52
N GLY A 163 10.02 -8.46 -6.74
CA GLY A 163 9.30 -9.66 -7.15
C GLY A 163 8.34 -9.42 -8.33
N SER A 164 7.88 -8.18 -8.53
CA SER A 164 7.05 -7.83 -9.69
C SER A 164 7.86 -7.51 -10.94
N LEU A 165 9.15 -7.16 -10.85
CA LEU A 165 9.95 -6.80 -12.03
C LEU A 165 10.00 -7.90 -13.10
N PRO A 166 10.19 -9.20 -12.79
CA PRO A 166 10.16 -10.25 -13.82
C PRO A 166 8.81 -10.35 -14.53
N LEU A 167 7.71 -10.03 -13.85
CA LEU A 167 6.37 -10.06 -14.41
C LEU A 167 6.12 -8.94 -15.42
N PHE A 168 7.02 -7.97 -15.53
CA PHE A 168 6.92 -6.88 -16.51
C PHE A 168 6.91 -7.39 -17.96
N TRP A 169 7.60 -8.51 -18.20
CA TRP A 169 7.71 -9.18 -19.51
C TRP A 169 6.78 -10.39 -19.64
N SER A 170 5.86 -10.59 -18.70
CA SER A 170 4.93 -11.71 -18.68
C SER A 170 3.49 -11.21 -18.69
N GLU A 171 2.60 -11.91 -19.40
CA GLU A 171 1.16 -11.65 -19.38
C GLU A 171 0.55 -11.80 -17.97
N LEU A 172 1.19 -12.60 -17.10
CA LEU A 172 0.81 -12.74 -15.69
C LEU A 172 0.82 -11.41 -14.92
N GLY A 173 1.64 -10.45 -15.36
CA GLY A 173 1.68 -9.10 -14.80
C GLY A 173 0.50 -8.20 -15.22
N TYR A 174 -0.38 -8.66 -16.12
CA TYR A 174 -1.43 -7.86 -16.76
C TYR A 174 -2.81 -8.54 -16.79
N VAL A 175 -2.99 -9.65 -16.07
CA VAL A 175 -4.19 -10.53 -16.16
C VAL A 175 -5.52 -9.76 -16.09
N THR A 176 -5.69 -8.82 -15.15
CA THR A 176 -7.03 -8.23 -14.89
C THR A 176 -7.60 -7.48 -16.08
N ASN A 177 -6.77 -6.81 -16.88
CA ASN A 177 -7.25 -5.96 -17.97
C ASN A 177 -6.37 -5.96 -19.22
N GLN A 178 -5.39 -6.87 -19.28
CA GLN A 178 -4.45 -7.09 -20.39
C GLN A 178 -3.61 -5.85 -20.77
N ARG A 179 -3.58 -4.81 -19.92
CA ARG A 179 -2.97 -3.52 -20.27
C ARG A 179 -2.23 -2.87 -19.11
N SER A 180 -2.89 -2.71 -17.98
CA SER A 180 -2.32 -2.04 -16.81
C SER A 180 -1.60 -3.05 -15.93
N PHE A 181 -0.39 -2.71 -15.51
CA PHE A 181 0.45 -3.62 -14.75
C PHE A 181 -0.06 -3.79 -13.30
N GLN A 182 -0.24 -5.04 -12.86
CA GLN A 182 -0.61 -5.39 -11.48
C GLN A 182 0.49 -6.16 -10.74
N GLY A 183 1.45 -6.73 -11.47
CA GLY A 183 2.56 -7.50 -10.91
C GLY A 183 2.09 -8.66 -10.04
N LEU A 184 2.68 -8.75 -8.84
CA LEU A 184 2.32 -9.78 -7.85
C LEU A 184 0.96 -9.53 -7.18
N LEU A 185 0.34 -8.37 -7.40
CA LEU A 185 -0.95 -8.04 -6.81
C LEU A 185 -2.11 -8.31 -7.78
N ASN A 186 -3.32 -8.38 -7.24
CA ASN A 186 -4.54 -8.73 -7.96
C ASN A 186 -5.19 -7.58 -8.72
N HIS A 187 -4.69 -6.34 -8.58
CA HIS A 187 -5.29 -5.20 -9.26
C HIS A 187 -4.27 -4.07 -9.52
N PRO A 188 -4.29 -3.43 -10.71
CA PRO A 188 -3.39 -2.31 -11.02
C PRO A 188 -3.52 -1.13 -10.06
N GLN A 189 -4.73 -0.83 -9.57
CA GLN A 189 -4.93 0.26 -8.60
C GLN A 189 -4.28 -0.01 -7.25
N ALA A 190 -4.39 -1.25 -6.74
CA ALA A 190 -3.75 -1.65 -5.48
C ALA A 190 -2.23 -1.58 -5.62
N PHE A 191 -1.71 -2.08 -6.75
CA PHE A 191 -0.29 -2.01 -7.07
C PHE A 191 0.24 -0.58 -7.21
N GLY A 192 -0.54 0.31 -7.83
CA GLY A 192 -0.23 1.73 -7.91
C GLY A 192 -0.10 2.38 -6.54
N ILE A 193 -1.02 2.12 -5.60
CA ILE A 193 -0.95 2.66 -4.24
C ILE A 193 0.33 2.22 -3.53
N VAL A 194 0.66 0.92 -3.61
CA VAL A 194 1.88 0.36 -3.00
C VAL A 194 3.14 0.98 -3.59
N SER A 195 3.21 1.06 -4.93
CA SER A 195 4.34 1.65 -5.64
C SER A 195 4.50 3.14 -5.33
N ALA A 196 3.40 3.87 -5.20
CA ALA A 196 3.40 5.27 -4.78
C ALA A 196 3.92 5.45 -3.35
N THR A 197 3.49 4.61 -2.40
CA THR A 197 4.01 4.65 -1.03
C THR A 197 5.50 4.29 -0.96
N ALA A 198 5.92 3.25 -1.68
CA ALA A 198 7.33 2.88 -1.77
C ALA A 198 8.17 4.02 -2.38
N LEU A 199 7.70 4.61 -3.48
CA LEU A 199 8.35 5.75 -4.13
C LEU A 199 8.50 6.93 -3.16
N ALA A 200 7.42 7.32 -2.47
CA ALA A 200 7.45 8.40 -1.49
C ALA A 200 8.43 8.10 -0.35
N TRP A 201 8.45 6.86 0.14
CA TRP A 201 9.35 6.41 1.20
C TRP A 201 10.82 6.53 0.79
N TYR A 202 11.21 5.94 -0.35
CA TYR A 202 12.60 5.95 -0.79
C TYR A 202 13.06 7.35 -1.20
N CYS A 203 12.18 8.18 -1.78
CA CYS A 203 12.48 9.60 -2.03
C CYS A 203 12.74 10.36 -0.73
N GLY A 204 11.86 10.23 0.28
CA GLY A 204 12.04 10.87 1.58
C GLY A 204 13.35 10.44 2.25
N ARG A 205 13.65 9.14 2.22
CA ARG A 205 14.89 8.57 2.76
C ARG A 205 16.14 9.06 2.02
N LEU A 206 16.08 9.17 0.70
CA LEU A 206 17.18 9.71 -0.10
C LEU A 206 17.44 11.18 0.25
N LEU A 207 16.38 11.99 0.42
CA LEU A 207 16.49 13.39 0.83
C LEU A 207 17.13 13.53 2.23
N GLU A 208 16.76 12.67 3.18
CA GLU A 208 17.41 12.62 4.51
C GLU A 208 18.91 12.29 4.39
N GLN A 209 19.27 11.35 3.50
CA GLN A 209 20.67 10.94 3.32
C GLN A 209 21.54 11.99 2.60
N LEU A 210 20.96 12.90 1.83
CA LEU A 210 21.72 13.96 1.15
C LEU A 210 22.40 14.91 2.14
N ASP A 211 21.96 14.94 3.40
CA ASP A 211 22.56 15.76 4.45
C ASP A 211 23.76 15.06 5.13
N GLU A 212 23.84 13.71 5.06
CA GLU A 212 24.88 12.93 5.72
C GLU A 212 26.06 12.58 4.80
N ARG A 213 27.31 12.73 5.28
CA ARG A 213 28.55 12.43 4.51
C ARG A 213 28.73 10.94 4.13
N ARG A 214 27.89 10.01 4.61
CA ARG A 214 28.02 8.54 4.39
C ARG A 214 27.20 8.02 3.19
N TRP A 215 27.23 8.75 2.08
CA TRP A 215 26.27 8.63 0.98
C TRP A 215 26.35 7.35 0.11
N ARG A 216 27.54 6.75 -0.07
CA ARG A 216 27.81 5.96 -1.30
C ARG A 216 27.01 4.66 -1.50
N ARG A 217 26.79 3.84 -0.47
CA ARG A 217 26.16 2.51 -0.68
C ARG A 217 24.64 2.51 -0.57
N ARG A 218 24.06 3.28 0.36
CA ARG A 218 22.60 3.29 0.58
C ARG A 218 21.86 4.10 -0.47
N ALA A 219 22.46 5.20 -0.93
CA ALA A 219 21.88 6.02 -1.98
C ALA A 219 21.68 5.23 -3.28
N LEU A 220 22.58 4.30 -3.63
CA LEU A 220 22.42 3.49 -4.85
C LEU A 220 21.16 2.60 -4.77
N LEU A 221 20.96 1.91 -3.64
CA LEU A 221 19.75 1.10 -3.44
C LEU A 221 18.50 1.97 -3.51
N ASP A 222 18.51 3.13 -2.85
CA ASP A 222 17.39 4.09 -2.89
C ASP A 222 17.08 4.55 -4.30
N ILE A 223 18.10 4.92 -5.09
CA ILE A 223 17.94 5.34 -6.49
C ILE A 223 17.34 4.21 -7.33
N VAL A 224 17.82 2.97 -7.17
CA VAL A 224 17.27 1.81 -7.87
C VAL A 224 15.82 1.58 -7.48
N MET A 225 15.49 1.64 -6.19
CA MET A 225 14.12 1.44 -5.71
C MET A 225 13.18 2.57 -6.14
N ILE A 226 13.65 3.83 -6.18
CA ILE A 226 12.91 4.98 -6.73
C ILE A 226 12.61 4.74 -8.20
N ALA A 227 13.63 4.41 -9.01
CA ALA A 227 13.47 4.17 -10.43
C ALA A 227 12.50 3.00 -10.71
N ALA A 228 12.66 1.88 -10.00
CA ALA A 228 11.78 0.73 -10.12
C ALA A 228 10.34 1.09 -9.71
N SER A 229 10.13 1.71 -8.55
CA SER A 229 8.79 2.08 -8.06
C SER A 229 8.11 3.09 -8.96
N ALA A 230 8.84 4.06 -9.52
CA ALA A 230 8.31 5.03 -10.47
C ALA A 230 7.90 4.38 -11.80
N ALA A 231 8.74 3.51 -12.37
CA ALA A 231 8.42 2.77 -13.60
C ALA A 231 7.18 1.89 -13.41
N LEU A 232 7.11 1.18 -12.28
CA LEU A 232 5.99 0.32 -11.89
C LEU A 232 4.70 1.12 -11.64
N LEU A 233 4.80 2.28 -10.98
CA LEU A 233 3.67 3.19 -10.77
C LEU A 233 3.09 3.69 -12.10
N ILE A 234 3.94 4.13 -13.03
CA ILE A 234 3.53 4.58 -14.37
C ILE A 234 2.81 3.44 -15.10
N LYS A 235 3.36 2.23 -15.03
CA LYS A 235 2.84 1.05 -15.72
C LYS A 235 1.57 0.49 -15.11
N SER A 236 1.32 0.75 -13.83
CA SER A 236 0.05 0.43 -13.18
C SER A 236 -1.14 1.23 -13.72
N GLU A 237 -0.87 2.30 -14.47
CA GLU A 237 -1.85 3.28 -14.94
C GLU A 237 -2.78 3.84 -13.82
N SER A 238 -2.34 3.81 -12.56
CA SER A 238 -3.13 4.26 -11.40
C SER A 238 -3.06 5.78 -11.23
N ARG A 239 -4.04 6.49 -11.77
CA ARG A 239 -4.16 7.97 -11.72
C ARG A 239 -4.20 8.51 -10.30
N THR A 240 -4.96 7.85 -9.42
CA THR A 240 -5.10 8.26 -8.02
C THR A 240 -3.78 8.15 -7.27
N ALA A 241 -3.00 7.10 -7.54
CA ALA A 241 -1.68 6.93 -6.94
C ALA A 241 -0.67 7.97 -7.45
N VAL A 242 -0.66 8.26 -8.76
CA VAL A 242 0.18 9.34 -9.33
C VAL A 242 -0.20 10.70 -8.72
N ALA A 243 -1.50 11.02 -8.67
CA ALA A 243 -1.98 12.25 -8.05
C ALA A 243 -1.58 12.34 -6.57
N ALA A 244 -1.64 11.24 -5.82
CA ALA A 244 -1.23 11.19 -4.42
C ALA A 244 0.26 11.49 -4.23
N VAL A 245 1.15 10.94 -5.10
CA VAL A 245 2.59 11.25 -5.05
C VAL A 245 2.85 12.71 -5.35
N VAL A 246 2.21 13.27 -6.38
CA VAL A 246 2.40 14.67 -6.77
C VAL A 246 1.90 15.62 -5.68
N LEU A 247 0.65 15.47 -5.25
CA LEU A 247 0.05 16.32 -4.23
C LEU A 247 0.75 16.17 -2.88
N GLY A 248 1.07 14.93 -2.49
CA GLY A 248 1.81 14.64 -1.26
C GLY A 248 3.22 15.21 -1.28
N GLY A 249 3.92 15.11 -2.42
CA GLY A 249 5.25 15.71 -2.61
C GLY A 249 5.21 17.24 -2.55
N LEU A 250 4.24 17.88 -3.22
CA LEU A 250 4.05 19.33 -3.15
C LEU A 250 3.75 19.80 -1.72
N LEU A 251 2.85 19.10 -1.03
CA LEU A 251 2.53 19.42 0.36
C LEU A 251 3.75 19.23 1.28
N ALA A 252 4.51 18.14 1.10
CA ALA A 252 5.73 17.89 1.86
C ALA A 252 6.77 18.99 1.62
N LEU A 253 6.94 19.46 0.37
CA LEU A 253 7.78 20.60 0.06
C LEU A 253 7.28 21.84 0.79
N ILE A 254 6.01 22.22 0.64
CA ILE A 254 5.40 23.41 1.30
C ILE A 254 5.65 23.39 2.81
N VAL A 255 5.32 22.28 3.48
CA VAL A 255 5.46 22.13 4.93
C VAL A 255 6.92 22.21 5.37
N ARG A 256 7.85 21.71 4.54
CA ARG A 256 9.27 21.63 4.90
C ARG A 256 10.18 22.67 4.25
N VAL A 257 9.67 23.61 3.43
CA VAL A 257 10.50 24.64 2.75
C VAL A 257 11.43 25.36 3.72
N GLY A 258 10.97 25.68 4.94
CA GLY A 258 11.76 26.37 5.96
C GLY A 258 12.79 25.51 6.71
N SER A 259 12.69 24.18 6.61
CA SER A 259 13.53 23.21 7.34
C SER A 259 14.47 22.40 6.45
N LEU A 260 14.24 22.39 5.14
CA LEU A 260 15.06 21.65 4.20
C LEU A 260 16.35 22.40 3.88
N SER A 261 17.44 21.66 3.76
CA SER A 261 18.67 22.22 3.22
C SER A 261 18.41 22.75 1.80
N LYS A 262 19.04 23.89 1.43
CA LYS A 262 18.95 24.47 0.08
C LYS A 262 19.24 23.43 -1.01
N ARG A 263 20.12 22.47 -0.72
CA ARG A 263 20.47 21.33 -1.59
C ARG A 263 19.29 20.41 -1.86
N SER A 264 18.50 20.07 -0.83
CA SER A 264 17.34 19.17 -0.97
C SER A 264 16.24 19.82 -1.81
N VAL A 265 15.97 21.11 -1.58
CA VAL A 265 15.01 21.88 -2.40
C VAL A 265 15.48 21.97 -3.84
N LEU A 266 16.77 22.25 -4.07
CA LEU A 266 17.33 22.29 -5.42
C LEU A 266 17.23 20.94 -6.12
N VAL A 267 17.57 19.83 -5.45
CA VAL A 267 17.45 18.48 -6.03
C VAL A 267 16.00 18.16 -6.38
N ALA A 268 15.04 18.47 -5.50
CA ALA A 268 13.62 18.26 -5.79
C ALA A 268 13.15 19.08 -7.00
N LEU A 269 13.56 20.35 -7.09
CA LEU A 269 13.25 21.21 -8.23
C LEU A 269 13.91 20.74 -9.52
N VAL A 270 15.15 20.25 -9.46
CA VAL A 270 15.85 19.69 -10.63
C VAL A 270 15.16 18.41 -11.10
N ILE A 271 14.80 17.49 -10.20
CA ILE A 271 14.08 16.26 -10.55
C ILE A 271 12.71 16.61 -11.18
N GLY A 272 11.95 17.50 -10.55
CA GLY A 272 10.67 17.96 -11.07
C GLY A 272 10.80 18.68 -12.41
N GLY A 273 11.83 19.52 -12.56
CA GLY A 273 12.12 20.26 -13.79
C GLY A 273 12.55 19.36 -14.94
N VAL A 274 13.42 18.38 -14.69
CA VAL A 274 13.84 17.37 -15.69
C VAL A 274 12.63 16.55 -16.14
N PHE A 275 11.77 16.14 -15.20
CA PHE A 275 10.55 15.42 -15.55
C PHE A 275 9.61 16.26 -16.41
N ALA A 276 9.34 17.51 -16.01
CA ALA A 276 8.48 18.43 -16.75
C ALA A 276 9.05 18.73 -18.16
N ALA A 277 10.36 18.95 -18.26
CA ALA A 277 11.05 19.13 -19.54
C ALA A 277 10.96 17.87 -20.42
N GLY A 278 11.13 16.69 -19.84
CA GLY A 278 10.96 15.42 -20.55
C GLY A 278 9.55 15.26 -21.12
N VAL A 279 8.51 15.57 -20.35
CA VAL A 279 7.11 15.55 -20.81
C VAL A 279 6.85 16.60 -21.90
N ALA A 280 7.44 17.79 -21.77
CA ALA A 280 7.25 18.87 -22.73
C ALA A 280 7.95 18.61 -24.08
N THR A 281 9.14 17.98 -24.05
CA THR A 281 9.98 17.78 -25.23
C THR A 281 9.70 16.49 -25.98
N SER A 282 9.17 15.46 -25.31
CA SER A 282 8.89 14.16 -25.93
C SER A 282 7.42 14.06 -26.37
N PRO A 283 7.14 14.00 -27.69
CA PRO A 283 5.77 13.86 -28.20
C PRO A 283 5.08 12.59 -27.69
N SER A 284 5.83 11.51 -27.49
CA SER A 284 5.30 10.25 -26.96
C SER A 284 4.90 10.38 -25.49
N LEU A 285 5.70 11.05 -24.66
CA LEU A 285 5.35 11.33 -23.26
C LEU A 285 4.17 12.29 -23.16
N LYS A 286 4.11 13.31 -24.01
CA LYS A 286 2.99 14.25 -24.06
C LYS A 286 1.69 13.52 -24.45
N ALA A 287 1.71 12.73 -25.52
CA ALA A 287 0.57 11.93 -25.95
C ALA A 287 0.14 10.92 -24.88
N TRP A 288 1.12 10.23 -24.27
CA TRP A 288 0.86 9.32 -23.15
C TRP A 288 0.21 10.04 -21.98
N THR A 289 0.71 11.21 -21.58
CA THR A 289 0.16 12.01 -20.48
C THR A 289 -1.26 12.48 -20.78
N ILE A 290 -1.51 12.96 -21.99
CA ILE A 290 -2.85 13.38 -22.43
C ILE A 290 -3.81 12.19 -22.41
N ASN A 291 -3.41 11.04 -22.96
CA ASN A 291 -4.23 9.82 -22.94
C ASN A 291 -4.43 9.29 -21.52
N PHE A 292 -3.40 9.37 -20.68
CA PHE A 292 -3.46 9.01 -19.27
C PHE A 292 -4.44 9.89 -18.51
N LEU A 293 -4.54 11.19 -18.83
CA LEU A 293 -5.54 12.10 -18.26
C LEU A 293 -6.94 11.90 -18.89
N ARG A 294 -7.01 11.59 -20.19
CA ARG A 294 -8.27 11.41 -20.96
C ARG A 294 -8.92 10.04 -20.89
N LYS A 295 -8.26 8.97 -20.41
CA LYS A 295 -8.86 7.63 -20.18
C LYS A 295 -10.24 7.64 -19.47
N TRP A 296 -10.61 8.72 -18.76
CA TRP A 296 -11.96 8.92 -18.23
C TRP A 296 -13.03 9.07 -19.32
N ASP A 297 -12.74 9.83 -20.37
CA ASP A 297 -13.68 10.09 -21.46
C ASP A 297 -13.94 8.83 -22.29
N THR A 298 -12.93 7.97 -22.43
CA THR A 298 -13.02 6.70 -23.17
C THR A 298 -13.76 5.63 -22.38
N GLU A 299 -13.55 5.51 -21.06
CA GLU A 299 -14.29 4.58 -20.21
C GLU A 299 -15.77 5.03 -20.05
N ALA A 300 -16.00 6.34 -19.95
CA ALA A 300 -17.35 6.90 -19.84
C ALA A 300 -18.18 6.76 -21.14
N SER A 301 -17.55 6.75 -22.32
CA SER A 301 -18.24 6.53 -23.59
C SER A 301 -18.59 5.06 -23.81
N LEU A 302 -17.71 4.12 -23.44
CA LEU A 302 -17.97 2.68 -23.50
C LEU A 302 -19.07 2.24 -22.54
N THR A 303 -19.09 2.81 -21.32
CA THR A 303 -20.13 2.53 -20.33
C THR A 303 -21.50 3.06 -20.78
N ARG A 304 -21.54 4.26 -21.39
CA ARG A 304 -22.78 4.79 -21.98
C ARG A 304 -23.27 3.96 -23.16
N ALA A 305 -22.38 3.52 -24.04
CA ALA A 305 -22.74 2.67 -25.18
C ALA A 305 -23.30 1.29 -24.75
N THR A 306 -22.81 0.72 -23.65
CA THR A 306 -23.29 -0.58 -23.13
C THR A 306 -24.59 -0.47 -22.32
N VAL A 307 -24.90 0.69 -21.75
CA VAL A 307 -26.20 0.95 -21.11
C VAL A 307 -27.28 1.12 -22.18
N ILE A 308 -27.00 1.87 -23.25
CA ILE A 308 -27.95 2.12 -24.35
C ILE A 308 -28.32 0.83 -25.12
N THR A 309 -27.44 -0.18 -25.16
CA THR A 309 -27.74 -1.47 -25.82
C THR A 309 -28.47 -2.48 -24.95
N ARG A 310 -28.71 -2.17 -23.67
CA ARG A 310 -29.45 -3.03 -22.72
C ARG A 310 -30.85 -2.52 -22.38
N GLU A 311 -31.23 -1.37 -22.92
CA GLU A 311 -32.60 -0.84 -22.93
C GLU A 311 -33.28 -1.19 -24.27
#